data_AF-A0A9J6DBM1-F1
#
_entry.id   AF-A0A9J6DBM1-F1
#
_cell.length_a   1.000
_cell.length_b   1.000
_cell.length_c   1.000
_cell.angle_alpha   90.00
_cell.angle_beta   90.00
_cell.angle_gamma   90.00
#
_symmetry.space_group_name_H-M   'P 1'
#
loop_
_entity.id
_entity.type
_entity.pdbx_description
1 polymer ?
#
loop_
_entity_poly.entity_id
_entity_poly.type
_entity_poly.pdbx_seq_one_letter_code
_entity_poly.pdbx_strand_id
1 'polypeptide(L)'
;MPPPEHRPNEYGRPMQMMYNVAQDSFLTQDLLMEMRLLSEYYRGSPDALNFCKDFEPHNISYWEKLKRSLTSKLPRDLQVTSGDTQGQAVDHFWEFVKGLIMPV
;
A
#
# COMPACT_ATOMS: atom_id res chain seq x y z
N MET A 1 38.15 8.34 9.35
CA MET A 1 38.59 9.75 9.30
C MET A 1 38.12 10.30 7.96
N PRO A 2 37.35 11.41 7.91
CA PRO A 2 36.97 12.02 6.64
C PRO A 2 38.23 12.50 5.89
N PRO A 3 38.20 12.58 4.54
CA PRO A 3 39.34 13.06 3.76
C PRO A 3 39.78 14.47 4.18
N PRO A 4 41.08 14.81 4.12
CA PRO A 4 41.56 16.16 4.37
C PRO A 4 40.93 17.19 3.43
N GLU A 5 40.46 18.32 3.98
CA GLU A 5 39.70 19.36 3.24
C GLU A 5 40.45 19.94 2.02
N HIS A 6 41.77 19.85 2.00
CA HIS A 6 42.63 20.39 0.94
C HIS A 6 42.82 19.44 -0.26
N ARG A 7 42.19 18.26 -0.23
CA ARG A 7 42.25 17.28 -1.32
C ARG A 7 40.84 16.86 -1.75
N PRO A 8 40.07 17.75 -2.39
CA PRO A 8 38.70 17.47 -2.84
C PRO A 8 38.60 16.23 -3.74
N ASN A 9 39.70 15.82 -4.39
CA ASN A 9 39.76 14.62 -5.23
C ASN A 9 39.86 13.29 -4.46
N GLU A 10 40.15 13.33 -3.14
CA GLU A 10 40.15 12.16 -2.25
C GLU A 10 38.77 11.90 -1.63
N TYR A 11 37.79 12.80 -1.82
CA TYR A 11 36.40 12.48 -1.53
C TYR A 11 35.93 11.45 -2.54
N GLY A 12 35.59 10.26 -2.06
CA GLY A 12 35.00 9.20 -2.88
C GLY A 12 33.81 9.78 -3.64
N ARG A 13 33.81 9.63 -4.97
CA ARG A 13 32.67 10.07 -5.79
C ARG A 13 31.42 9.35 -5.30
N PRO A 14 30.26 10.01 -5.22
CA PRO A 14 29.01 9.35 -4.85
C PRO A 14 28.81 8.11 -5.73
N MET A 15 28.63 6.94 -5.10
CA MET A 15 28.30 5.71 -5.81
C MET A 15 26.90 5.86 -6.41
N GLN A 16 26.78 5.74 -7.73
CA GLN A 16 25.47 5.72 -8.39
C GLN A 16 24.74 4.43 -8.02
N MET A 17 23.69 4.54 -7.20
CA MET A 17 22.85 3.41 -6.82
C MET A 17 21.75 3.25 -7.86
N MET A 18 21.70 2.08 -8.50
CA MET A 18 20.55 1.66 -9.30
C MET A 18 19.73 0.68 -8.47
N TYR A 19 18.43 0.91 -8.36
CA TYR A 19 17.51 -0.02 -7.72
C TYR A 19 16.31 -0.25 -8.64
N ASN A 20 15.80 -1.47 -8.61
CA ASN A 20 14.56 -1.83 -9.29
C ASN A 20 13.48 -2.09 -8.24
N VAL A 21 12.31 -1.51 -8.43
CA VAL A 21 11.11 -1.85 -7.66
C VAL A 21 10.32 -2.85 -8.50
N ALA A 22 10.27 -4.11 -8.08
CA ALA A 22 9.43 -5.11 -8.69
C ALA A 22 8.07 -5.11 -7.97
N GLN A 23 6.99 -4.95 -8.74
CA GLN A 23 5.62 -5.12 -8.26
C GLN A 23 5.10 -6.48 -8.68
N ASP A 24 4.32 -7.09 -7.80
CA ASP A 24 3.66 -8.35 -8.08
C ASP A 24 2.75 -8.23 -9.30
N SER A 25 2.59 -9.34 -10.03
CA SER A 25 1.76 -9.37 -11.23
C SER A 25 0.27 -9.37 -10.89
N PHE A 26 -0.12 -10.07 -9.83
CA PHE A 26 -1.49 -10.26 -9.37
C PHE A 26 -1.51 -10.71 -7.90
N LEU A 27 -2.68 -10.68 -7.25
CA LEU A 27 -2.88 -11.23 -5.91
C LEU A 27 -3.18 -12.74 -5.98
N THR A 28 -2.47 -13.56 -5.19
CA THR A 28 -2.74 -14.99 -5.11
C THR A 28 -3.96 -15.29 -4.24
N GLN A 29 -4.59 -16.44 -4.47
CA GLN A 29 -5.73 -16.89 -3.65
C GLN A 29 -5.34 -17.09 -2.18
N ASP A 30 -4.13 -17.60 -1.91
CA ASP A 30 -3.64 -17.81 -0.55
C ASP A 30 -3.51 -16.48 0.20
N LEU A 31 -3.01 -15.43 -0.47
CA LEU A 31 -2.91 -14.10 0.12
C LEU A 31 -4.29 -13.52 0.46
N LEU A 32 -5.28 -13.68 -0.43
CA LEU A 32 -6.66 -13.25 -0.16
C LEU A 32 -7.27 -14.00 1.03
N MET A 33 -6.97 -15.29 1.19
CA MET A 33 -7.39 -16.08 2.33
C MET A 33 -6.73 -15.59 3.64
N GLU A 34 -5.42 -15.34 3.61
CA GLU A 34 -4.69 -14.79 4.77
C GLU A 34 -5.23 -13.43 5.20
N MET A 35 -5.52 -12.54 4.25
CA MET A 35 -6.15 -11.25 4.55
C MET A 35 -7.49 -11.42 5.29
N ARG A 36 -8.29 -12.42 4.90
CA ARG A 36 -9.55 -12.74 5.58
C ARG A 36 -9.30 -13.21 7.01
N LEU A 37 -8.40 -14.18 7.21
CA LEU A 37 -8.07 -14.70 8.53
C LEU A 37 -7.55 -13.61 9.48
N LEU A 38 -6.71 -12.71 8.98
CA LEU A 38 -6.21 -11.56 9.73
C LEU A 38 -7.35 -10.61 10.14
N SER A 39 -8.27 -10.31 9.21
CA SER A 39 -9.41 -9.45 9.52
C SER A 39 -10.31 -10.04 10.59
N GLU A 40 -10.54 -11.36 10.56
CA GLU A 40 -11.34 -12.08 11.55
C GLU A 40 -10.65 -12.09 12.92
N TYR A 41 -9.34 -12.33 12.94
CA TYR A 41 -8.54 -12.34 14.16
C TYR A 41 -8.58 -10.99 14.90
N TYR A 42 -8.45 -9.88 14.17
CA TYR A 42 -8.41 -8.53 14.77
C TYR A 42 -9.78 -7.86 14.93
N ARG A 43 -10.87 -8.48 14.49
CA ARG A 43 -12.22 -7.87 14.49
C ARG A 43 -12.67 -7.36 15.88
N GLY A 44 -12.31 -8.07 16.95
CA GLY A 44 -12.67 -7.71 18.33
C GLY A 44 -11.55 -7.04 19.11
N SER A 45 -10.46 -6.66 18.45
CA SER A 45 -9.28 -6.12 19.14
C SER A 45 -9.58 -4.74 19.74
N PRO A 46 -9.20 -4.46 20.99
CA PRO A 46 -9.50 -3.17 21.64
C PRO A 46 -8.79 -1.98 20.98
N ASP A 47 -7.73 -2.24 20.22
CA ASP A 47 -6.95 -1.28 19.43
C ASP A 47 -7.38 -1.23 17.96
N ALA A 48 -8.50 -1.89 17.59
CA ALA A 48 -9.00 -1.84 16.23
C ALA A 48 -9.38 -0.41 15.82
N LEU A 49 -8.88 0.00 14.65
CA LEU A 49 -9.15 1.32 14.09
C LEU A 49 -10.57 1.38 13.52
N ASN A 50 -11.33 2.42 13.90
CA ASN A 50 -12.61 2.71 13.25
C ASN A 50 -12.37 3.39 11.90
N PHE A 51 -12.51 2.63 10.81
CA PHE A 51 -12.28 3.12 9.44
C PHE A 51 -13.31 4.15 8.96
N CYS A 52 -14.49 4.23 9.60
CA CYS A 52 -15.51 5.24 9.32
C CYS A 52 -15.23 6.58 10.02
N LYS A 53 -14.31 6.60 11.01
CA LYS A 53 -13.95 7.84 11.71
C LYS A 53 -13.15 8.75 10.77
N ASP A 54 -13.31 10.05 10.98
CA ASP A 54 -12.52 11.06 10.29
C ASP A 54 -11.05 11.02 10.73
N PHE A 55 -10.19 11.11 9.73
CA PHE A 55 -8.75 11.34 9.86
C PHE A 55 -8.49 12.85 9.78
N GLU A 56 -8.32 13.46 10.94
CA GLU A 56 -7.76 14.80 11.05
C GLU A 56 -6.26 14.75 10.70
N PRO A 57 -5.72 15.70 9.92
CA PRO A 57 -6.26 17.05 9.61
C PRO A 57 -6.98 17.21 8.26
N HIS A 58 -7.27 16.13 7.52
CA HIS A 58 -7.65 16.22 6.10
C HIS A 58 -9.15 16.09 5.83
N ASN A 59 -10.02 15.97 6.84
CA ASN A 59 -11.47 15.73 6.69
C ASN A 59 -11.79 14.58 5.72
N ILE A 60 -10.95 13.53 5.72
CA ILE A 60 -11.20 12.28 5.00
C ILE A 60 -11.34 11.17 6.03
N SER A 61 -12.08 10.11 5.73
CA SER A 61 -12.12 8.95 6.63
C SER A 61 -10.79 8.18 6.63
N TYR A 62 -10.54 7.41 7.70
CA TYR A 62 -9.42 6.48 7.74
C TYR A 62 -9.46 5.47 6.57
N TRP A 63 -10.65 5.11 6.10
CA TRP A 63 -10.85 4.32 4.89
C TRP A 63 -10.28 4.99 3.64
N GLU A 64 -10.60 6.26 3.41
CA GLU A 64 -10.08 7.02 2.26
C GLU A 64 -8.55 7.20 2.35
N LYS A 65 -8.03 7.42 3.56
CA LYS A 65 -6.58 7.44 3.80
C LYS A 65 -5.92 6.11 3.43
N LEU A 66 -6.53 4.98 3.81
CA LEU A 66 -6.02 3.64 3.50
C LEU A 66 -5.98 3.42 1.98
N LYS A 67 -7.11 3.66 1.29
CA LYS A 67 -7.20 3.57 -0.17
C LYS A 67 -6.07 4.34 -0.85
N ARG A 68 -5.99 5.65 -0.58
CA ARG A 68 -4.98 6.55 -1.17
C ARG A 68 -3.54 6.09 -0.90
N SER A 69 -3.27 5.54 0.27
CA SER A 69 -1.92 5.09 0.66
C SER A 69 -1.47 3.81 -0.05
N LEU A 70 -2.42 3.02 -0.55
CA LEU A 70 -2.19 1.70 -1.12
C LEU A 70 -2.40 1.64 -2.63
N THR A 71 -3.22 2.52 -3.23
CA THR A 71 -3.52 2.50 -4.68
C THR A 71 -2.26 2.42 -5.55
N SER A 72 -1.20 3.16 -5.23
CA SER A 72 0.06 3.16 -6.00
C SER A 72 0.94 1.92 -5.78
N LYS A 73 0.56 1.05 -4.85
CA LYS A 73 1.33 -0.12 -4.41
C LYS A 73 0.62 -1.44 -4.74
N LEU A 74 -0.56 -1.38 -5.37
CA LEU A 74 -1.28 -2.59 -5.77
C LEU A 74 -0.49 -3.36 -6.84
N PRO A 75 -0.72 -4.67 -7.00
CA PRO A 75 -0.19 -5.43 -8.12
C PRO A 75 -0.55 -4.85 -9.49
N ARG A 76 0.24 -5.18 -10.51
CA ARG A 76 0.19 -4.55 -11.83
C ARG A 76 -1.18 -4.68 -12.51
N ASP A 77 -1.85 -5.81 -12.35
CA ASP A 77 -3.19 -6.06 -12.90
C ASP A 77 -4.28 -5.15 -12.31
N LEU A 78 -4.08 -4.63 -11.09
CA LEU A 78 -5.00 -3.72 -10.41
C LEU A 78 -4.68 -2.23 -10.61
N GLN A 79 -3.57 -1.89 -11.29
CA GLN A 79 -3.15 -0.51 -11.53
C GLN A 79 -3.62 0.06 -12.88
N VAL A 80 -3.93 -0.79 -13.86
CA VAL A 80 -4.21 -0.33 -15.23
C VAL A 80 -5.67 0.16 -15.33
N THR A 81 -5.84 1.47 -15.30
CA THR A 81 -7.16 2.15 -15.43
C THR A 81 -7.53 2.50 -16.88
N SER A 82 -6.96 1.83 -17.88
CA SER A 82 -7.13 2.19 -19.31
C SER A 82 -7.71 1.02 -20.11
N GLY A 83 -8.92 0.61 -19.76
CA GLY A 83 -9.72 -0.36 -20.51
C GLY A 83 -10.84 -0.91 -19.64
N ASP A 84 -12.09 -0.82 -20.11
CA ASP A 84 -13.35 -0.99 -19.38
C ASP A 84 -13.49 -2.25 -18.48
N THR A 85 -12.62 -3.26 -18.67
CA THR A 85 -12.63 -4.51 -17.90
C THR A 85 -11.71 -4.51 -16.68
N GLN A 86 -10.60 -3.76 -16.68
CA GLN A 86 -9.63 -3.76 -15.57
C GLN A 86 -9.96 -2.76 -14.45
N GLY A 87 -10.70 -1.68 -14.76
CA GLY A 87 -11.27 -0.80 -13.73
C GLY A 87 -12.21 -1.54 -12.76
N GLN A 88 -12.91 -2.56 -13.25
CA GLN A 88 -13.79 -3.38 -12.42
C GLN A 88 -13.00 -4.22 -11.39
N ALA A 89 -11.80 -4.69 -11.74
CA ALA A 89 -11.00 -5.54 -10.85
C ALA A 89 -10.53 -4.79 -9.59
N VAL A 90 -10.09 -3.54 -9.75
CA VAL A 90 -9.68 -2.69 -8.62
C VAL A 90 -10.89 -2.33 -7.74
N ASP A 91 -12.05 -2.08 -8.34
CA ASP A 91 -13.28 -1.84 -7.59
C ASP A 91 -13.70 -3.07 -6.78
N HIS A 92 -13.69 -4.27 -7.40
CA HIS A 92 -13.96 -5.53 -6.70
C HIS A 92 -12.99 -5.80 -5.56
N PHE A 93 -11.70 -5.50 -5.75
CA PHE A 93 -10.71 -5.61 -4.68
C PHE A 93 -11.05 -4.68 -3.51
N TRP A 94 -11.40 -3.42 -3.77
CA TRP A 94 -11.75 -2.49 -2.69
C TRP A 94 -13.04 -2.85 -1.97
N GLU A 95 -14.03 -3.40 -2.68
CA GLU A 95 -15.25 -3.93 -2.04
C GLU A 95 -14.95 -5.17 -1.18
N PHE A 96 -14.05 -6.05 -1.64
CA PHE A 96 -13.56 -7.16 -0.82
C PHE A 96 -12.91 -6.65 0.47
N VAL A 97 -11.93 -5.74 0.38
CA VAL A 97 -11.25 -5.18 1.55
C VAL A 97 -12.24 -4.47 2.48
N LYS A 98 -13.20 -3.72 1.92
CA LYS A 98 -14.26 -3.06 2.69
C LYS A 98 -15.08 -4.07 3.49
N GLY A 99 -15.47 -5.18 2.87
CA GLY A 99 -16.20 -6.27 3.55
C GLY A 99 -15.40 -6.95 4.66
N LEU A 100 -14.07 -6.98 4.58
CA LEU A 100 -13.22 -7.50 5.65
C LEU A 100 -13.20 -6.59 6.88
N ILE A 101 -13.04 -5.28 6.69
CA ILE A 101 -12.75 -4.33 7.77
C ILE A 101 -13.97 -3.55 8.28
N MET A 102 -15.01 -3.41 7.47
CA MET A 102 -16.28 -2.76 7.81
C MET A 102 -17.43 -3.76 7.58
N PRO A 103 -17.48 -4.84 8.38
CA PRO A 103 -18.58 -5.77 8.29
C PRO A 103 -19.90 -5.08 8.65
N VAL A 104 -20.91 -5.31 7.82
CA VAL A 104 -22.29 -4.83 7.98
C VAL A 104 -22.88 -5.27 9.32
#